data_AF-A0A9P6KCS7-F1
#
_entry.id   AF-A0A9P6KCS7-F1
#
_cell.length_a   1.000
_cell.length_b   1.000
_cell.length_c   1.000
_cell.angle_alpha   90.00
_cell.angle_beta   90.00
_cell.angle_gamma   90.00
#
_symmetry.space_group_name_H-M   'P 1'
#
loop_
_entity.id
_entity.type
_entity.pdbx_description
1 polymer ?
#
loop_
_entity_poly.entity_id
_entity_poly.type
_entity_poly.pdbx_seq_one_letter_code
_entity_poly.pdbx_strand_id
1 'polypeptide(L)'
;MKLSLAAAIGLIALSTIEAVKVNPIPAPVTLQWGKSGPVKFDNNFRIVGPKNAILSKAISRTTKLIKKERWTPATWEEPIPVFKPFPTLSKRADEDEVEDEVEDKVVANTNGGGRVVRTINVEVANLNAELQAGVDETYTLDISSNGKGTIKAKTVWGALHGLTTLEQIVISDGRRGLHIEQPVKIADGPKFAHRGVMLDTARNFYPVKDILRQIDGLAWSKLNVFHWHITDNQS
;
A
#
# COMPACT_ATOMS: atom_id res chain seq x y z
N MET A 1 -57.86 -23.94 9.45
CA MET A 1 -57.57 -23.10 8.27
C MET A 1 -57.91 -21.66 8.66
N LYS A 2 -57.05 -20.64 8.74
CA LYS A 2 -55.64 -20.39 8.39
C LYS A 2 -55.12 -19.38 9.44
N LEU A 3 -53.91 -19.57 9.97
CA LEU A 3 -53.16 -18.52 10.69
C LEU A 3 -52.52 -17.59 9.66
N SER A 4 -52.66 -16.27 9.78
CA SER A 4 -51.85 -15.31 9.04
C SER A 4 -50.65 -14.87 9.89
N LEU A 5 -49.47 -15.24 9.42
CA LEU A 5 -48.18 -14.85 9.97
C LEU A 5 -47.77 -13.55 9.26
N ALA A 6 -47.79 -12.41 9.97
CA ALA A 6 -47.23 -11.16 9.47
C ALA A 6 -45.70 -11.21 9.61
N ALA A 7 -45.00 -11.38 8.49
CA ALA A 7 -43.55 -11.34 8.44
C ALA A 7 -43.07 -9.88 8.48
N ALA A 8 -42.43 -9.50 9.58
CA ALA A 8 -41.67 -8.26 9.69
C ALA A 8 -40.41 -8.38 8.81
N ILE A 9 -40.40 -7.68 7.67
CA ILE A 9 -39.21 -7.53 6.83
C ILE A 9 -38.36 -6.45 7.48
N GLY A 10 -37.39 -6.88 8.29
CA GLY A 10 -36.35 -6.00 8.83
C GLY A 10 -35.52 -5.42 7.70
N LEU A 11 -35.53 -4.09 7.60
CA LEU A 11 -34.70 -3.31 6.70
C LEU A 11 -33.24 -3.44 7.19
N ILE A 12 -32.51 -4.44 6.69
CA ILE A 12 -31.05 -4.50 6.88
C ILE A 12 -30.47 -3.47 5.92
N ALA A 13 -30.10 -2.31 6.46
CA ALA A 13 -29.30 -1.33 5.74
C ALA A 13 -27.97 -1.99 5.35
N LEU A 14 -27.87 -2.41 4.08
CA LEU A 14 -26.59 -2.77 3.47
C LEU A 14 -25.81 -1.46 3.32
N SER A 15 -25.00 -1.11 4.31
CA SER A 15 -23.95 -0.13 4.10
C SER A 15 -22.98 -0.72 3.07
N THR A 16 -23.08 -0.28 1.82
CA THR A 16 -22.03 -0.48 0.83
C THR A 16 -20.83 0.32 1.31
N ILE A 17 -19.92 -0.35 2.02
CA ILE A 17 -18.61 0.21 2.34
C ILE A 17 -17.91 0.36 0.99
N GLU A 18 -17.90 1.56 0.41
CA GLU A 18 -16.95 1.88 -0.65
C GLU A 18 -15.55 1.55 -0.12
N ALA A 19 -14.81 0.74 -0.86
CA ALA A 19 -13.44 0.36 -0.50
C ALA A 19 -12.52 1.60 -0.66
N VAL A 20 -11.91 2.05 0.44
CA VAL A 20 -11.28 3.37 0.60
C VAL A 20 -9.80 3.36 0.22
N LYS A 21 -9.50 3.24 -1.07
CA LYS A 21 -8.13 3.06 -1.63
C LYS A 21 -6.99 3.68 -0.81
N VAL A 22 -6.29 2.88 0.00
CA VAL A 22 -5.08 3.27 0.73
C VAL A 22 -3.95 3.57 -0.25
N ASN A 23 -3.45 4.82 -0.26
CA ASN A 23 -2.35 5.20 -1.13
C ASN A 23 -0.99 5.13 -0.41
N PRO A 24 -0.08 4.21 -0.82
CA PRO A 24 1.26 4.13 -0.23
C PRO A 24 2.10 5.36 -0.58
N ILE A 25 3.02 5.73 0.31
CA ILE A 25 3.90 6.90 0.17
C ILE A 25 5.37 6.42 0.19
N PRO A 26 6.22 6.80 -0.79
CA PRO A 26 5.88 7.54 -2.01
C PRO A 26 4.91 6.78 -2.91
N ALA A 27 4.12 7.53 -3.69
CA ALA A 27 3.20 6.97 -4.67
C ALA A 27 3.95 6.09 -5.69
N PRO A 28 3.53 4.83 -5.88
CA PRO A 28 4.14 3.95 -6.87
C PRO A 28 3.96 4.45 -8.29
N VAL A 29 4.87 4.05 -9.20
CA VAL A 29 4.75 4.38 -10.63
C VAL A 29 3.45 3.85 -11.24
N THR A 30 3.03 2.63 -10.88
CA THR A 30 1.75 2.07 -11.30
C THR A 30 1.07 1.39 -10.13
N LEU A 31 -0.17 1.79 -9.87
CA LEU A 31 -1.04 1.25 -8.83
C LEU A 31 -2.41 0.94 -9.45
N GLN A 32 -2.77 -0.35 -9.49
CA GLN A 32 -4.06 -0.80 -10.02
C GLN A 32 -4.80 -1.60 -8.96
N TRP A 33 -5.94 -1.06 -8.54
CA TRP A 33 -6.87 -1.74 -7.64
C TRP A 33 -7.87 -2.59 -8.43
N GLY A 34 -8.13 -3.79 -7.92
CA GLY A 34 -9.20 -4.66 -8.38
C GLY A 34 -10.57 -4.16 -7.89
N LYS A 35 -11.62 -4.90 -8.30
CA LYS A 35 -13.02 -4.60 -7.95
C LYS A 35 -13.70 -5.71 -7.14
N SER A 36 -12.95 -6.72 -6.69
CA SER A 36 -13.55 -7.91 -6.05
C SER A 36 -13.81 -7.78 -4.55
N GLY A 37 -13.64 -6.58 -3.99
CA GLY A 37 -13.79 -6.27 -2.57
C GLY A 37 -12.55 -6.60 -1.72
N PRO A 38 -12.64 -6.36 -0.40
CA PRO A 38 -11.53 -6.53 0.54
C PRO A 38 -10.97 -7.95 0.59
N VAL A 39 -9.64 -8.03 0.60
CA VAL A 39 -8.88 -9.27 0.75
C VAL A 39 -8.39 -9.36 2.20
N LYS A 40 -8.91 -10.35 2.94
CA LYS A 40 -8.53 -10.56 4.35
C LYS A 40 -7.12 -11.15 4.46
N PHE A 41 -6.38 -10.71 5.46
CA PHE A 41 -5.09 -11.28 5.85
C PHE A 41 -5.26 -12.17 7.07
N ASP A 42 -4.64 -13.34 7.04
CA ASP A 42 -4.57 -14.20 8.21
C ASP A 42 -3.71 -13.54 9.29
N ASN A 43 -4.11 -13.55 10.56
CA ASN A 43 -3.28 -12.97 11.63
C ASN A 43 -1.93 -13.68 11.77
N ASN A 44 -1.84 -14.94 11.36
CA ASN A 44 -0.63 -15.75 11.33
C ASN A 44 -0.03 -15.84 9.93
N PHE A 45 -0.29 -14.86 9.06
CA PHE A 45 0.33 -14.82 7.74
C PHE A 45 1.86 -14.89 7.83
N ARG A 46 2.46 -15.46 6.79
CA ARG A 46 3.91 -15.62 6.64
C ARG A 46 4.36 -14.98 5.34
N ILE A 47 5.48 -14.27 5.41
CA ILE A 47 6.21 -13.83 4.23
C ILE A 47 7.36 -14.83 4.04
N VAL A 48 7.44 -15.44 2.86
CA VAL A 48 8.44 -16.47 2.53
C VAL A 48 9.29 -15.93 1.40
N GLY A 49 10.61 -15.99 1.53
CA GLY A 49 11.54 -15.54 0.51
C GLY A 49 12.79 -16.41 0.45
N PRO A 50 13.69 -16.15 -0.52
CA PRO A 50 14.94 -16.86 -0.66
C PRO A 50 15.86 -16.65 0.56
N LYS A 51 16.78 -17.59 0.78
CA LYS A 51 17.76 -17.53 1.86
C LYS A 51 18.79 -16.42 1.60
N ASN A 52 18.58 -15.26 2.21
CA ASN A 52 19.52 -14.14 2.21
C ASN A 52 19.45 -13.42 3.56
N ALA A 53 20.60 -13.04 4.14
CA ALA A 53 20.65 -12.48 5.50
C ALA A 53 19.93 -11.12 5.63
N ILE A 54 20.07 -10.25 4.63
CA ILE A 54 19.41 -8.92 4.60
C ILE A 54 17.91 -9.11 4.43
N LEU A 55 17.51 -9.93 3.44
CA LEU A 55 16.09 -10.17 3.15
C LEU A 55 15.38 -10.85 4.33
N SER A 56 16.02 -11.82 4.99
CA SER A 56 15.43 -12.51 6.14
C SER A 56 15.16 -11.55 7.31
N LYS A 57 16.10 -10.63 7.58
CA LYS A 57 15.92 -9.58 8.59
C LYS A 57 14.79 -8.62 8.21
N ALA A 58 14.74 -8.20 6.95
CA ALA A 58 13.69 -7.32 6.45
C ALA A 58 12.30 -7.97 6.54
N ILE A 59 12.16 -9.22 6.10
CA ILE A 59 10.93 -10.00 6.21
C ILE A 59 10.47 -10.10 7.67
N SER A 60 11.39 -10.41 8.58
CA SER A 60 11.08 -10.49 10.02
C SER A 60 10.59 -9.14 10.56
N ARG A 61 11.28 -8.05 10.21
CA ARG A 61 10.90 -6.68 10.59
C ARG A 61 9.52 -6.31 10.05
N THR A 62 9.28 -6.45 8.76
CA THR A 62 7.99 -6.12 8.12
C THR A 62 6.85 -6.95 8.69
N THR A 63 7.05 -8.26 8.89
CA THR A 63 6.04 -9.13 9.52
C THR A 63 5.71 -8.67 10.94
N LYS A 64 6.74 -8.29 11.71
CA LYS A 64 6.56 -7.76 13.06
C LYS A 64 5.81 -6.43 13.06
N LEU A 65 6.16 -5.51 12.16
CA LEU A 65 5.53 -4.19 12.04
C LEU A 65 4.05 -4.32 11.69
N ILE A 66 3.71 -5.06 10.63
CA ILE A 66 2.29 -5.26 10.24
C ILE A 66 1.48 -5.86 11.39
N LYS A 67 2.03 -6.85 12.10
CA LYS A 67 1.32 -7.53 13.21
C LYS A 67 1.20 -6.67 14.46
N LYS A 68 2.19 -5.80 14.72
CA LYS A 68 2.28 -4.98 15.94
C LYS A 68 1.57 -3.65 15.78
N GLU A 69 1.89 -2.91 14.74
CA GLU A 69 1.42 -1.53 14.54
C GLU A 69 -0.06 -1.50 14.17
N ARG A 70 -0.54 -2.50 13.40
CA ARG A 70 -1.96 -2.67 13.03
C ARG A 70 -2.61 -1.34 12.69
N TRP A 71 -1.93 -0.59 11.83
CA TRP A 71 -2.28 0.80 11.60
C TRP A 71 -3.65 0.89 10.91
N THR A 72 -4.37 1.96 11.22
CA THR A 72 -5.65 2.31 10.62
C THR A 72 -5.50 3.68 9.97
N PRO A 73 -5.97 3.87 8.72
CA PRO A 73 -5.96 5.19 8.10
C PRO A 73 -6.74 6.21 8.93
N ALA A 74 -6.08 7.33 9.25
CA ALA A 74 -6.63 8.38 10.11
C ALA A 74 -7.78 9.15 9.44
N THR A 75 -7.73 9.24 8.11
CA THR A 75 -8.75 9.89 7.29
C THR A 75 -8.97 9.03 6.06
N TRP A 76 -10.24 8.83 5.76
CA TRP A 76 -10.75 8.16 4.57
C TRP A 76 -10.61 9.17 3.45
N GLU A 77 -9.83 8.86 2.41
CA GLU A 77 -9.70 9.78 1.27
C GLU A 77 -11.06 9.89 0.60
N GLU A 78 -11.76 11.00 0.86
CA GLU A 78 -12.94 11.35 0.07
C GLU A 78 -12.52 11.51 -1.39
N PRO A 79 -13.38 11.13 -2.35
CA PRO A 79 -13.13 11.40 -3.77
C PRO A 79 -12.75 12.87 -3.95
N ILE A 80 -11.79 13.15 -4.84
CA ILE A 80 -11.42 14.53 -5.19
C ILE A 80 -12.72 15.29 -5.50
N PRO A 81 -13.03 16.38 -4.78
CA PRO A 81 -14.26 17.12 -5.01
C PRO A 81 -14.32 17.57 -6.48
N VAL A 82 -15.32 17.08 -7.22
CA VAL A 82 -15.59 17.54 -8.57
C VAL A 82 -16.40 18.82 -8.45
N PHE A 83 -15.75 19.95 -8.69
CA PHE A 83 -16.45 21.22 -8.76
C PHE A 83 -17.14 21.33 -10.11
N LYS A 84 -18.33 21.94 -10.13
CA LYS A 84 -18.94 22.36 -11.39
C LYS A 84 -17.92 23.22 -12.14
N PRO A 85 -17.76 23.03 -13.46
CA PRO A 85 -16.98 23.95 -14.27
C PRO A 85 -17.40 25.38 -13.96
N PHE A 86 -16.43 26.30 -13.89
CA PHE A 86 -16.73 27.71 -13.71
C PHE A 86 -17.76 28.13 -14.77
N PRO A 87 -18.81 28.90 -14.43
CA PRO A 87 -19.80 29.33 -15.41
C PRO A 87 -19.08 30.11 -16.51
N THR A 88 -18.88 29.48 -17.66
CA THR A 88 -18.52 30.21 -18.87
C THR A 88 -19.78 30.91 -19.34
N LEU A 89 -19.64 32.14 -19.84
CA LEU A 89 -20.75 32.82 -20.50
C LEU A 89 -21.30 31.87 -21.55
N SER A 90 -22.58 31.53 -21.42
CA SER A 90 -23.27 30.50 -22.20
C SER A 90 -22.84 30.57 -23.66
N LYS A 91 -22.26 29.49 -24.17
CA LYS A 91 -22.31 29.24 -25.61
C LYS A 91 -23.78 29.29 -26.01
N ARG A 92 -24.03 30.05 -27.07
CA ARG A 92 -25.30 30.26 -27.75
C ARG A 92 -26.07 28.95 -27.85
N ALA A 93 -27.37 29.01 -27.56
CA ALA A 93 -28.31 27.90 -27.68
C ALA A 93 -28.14 27.16 -29.02
N ASP A 94 -28.38 25.84 -28.94
CA ASP A 94 -28.39 24.82 -29.99
C ASP A 94 -27.25 23.81 -29.83
N GLU A 95 -27.44 22.84 -28.94
CA GLU A 95 -26.87 21.49 -29.02
C GLU A 95 -27.59 20.62 -27.98
N ASP A 96 -28.45 19.71 -28.46
CA ASP A 96 -29.17 18.72 -27.65
C ASP A 96 -28.16 17.78 -26.96
N GLU A 97 -27.94 17.98 -25.65
CA GLU A 97 -27.19 17.03 -24.84
C GLU A 97 -28.08 15.84 -24.47
N VAL A 98 -27.77 14.69 -25.07
CA VAL A 98 -28.29 13.39 -24.66
C VAL A 98 -27.63 13.04 -23.32
N GLU A 99 -28.41 13.09 -22.24
CA GLU A 99 -28.00 12.54 -20.95
C GLU A 99 -28.02 11.01 -21.02
N ASP A 100 -26.85 10.40 -21.25
CA ASP A 100 -26.65 8.97 -21.00
C ASP A 100 -26.59 8.73 -19.48
N GLU A 101 -27.74 8.48 -18.85
CA GLU A 101 -27.80 7.86 -17.53
C GLU A 101 -27.30 6.41 -17.63
N VAL A 102 -26.00 6.21 -17.41
CA VAL A 102 -25.46 4.86 -17.17
C VAL A 102 -25.67 4.54 -15.69
N GLU A 103 -26.84 3.98 -15.34
CA GLU A 103 -27.03 3.23 -14.10
C GLU A 103 -26.15 1.96 -14.16
N ASP A 104 -24.92 2.06 -13.67
CA ASP A 104 -24.03 0.90 -13.52
C ASP A 104 -24.48 0.07 -12.29
N LYS A 105 -25.56 -0.70 -12.45
CA LYS A 105 -26.01 -1.70 -11.45
C LYS A 105 -25.05 -2.88 -11.44
N VAL A 106 -23.92 -2.73 -10.75
CA VAL A 106 -23.03 -3.85 -10.44
C VAL A 106 -23.69 -4.71 -9.35
N VAL A 107 -24.32 -5.80 -9.78
CA VAL A 107 -24.76 -6.89 -8.90
C VAL A 107 -23.53 -7.55 -8.29
N ALA A 108 -23.21 -7.20 -7.04
CA ALA A 108 -22.22 -7.92 -6.24
C ALA A 108 -22.78 -9.31 -5.91
N ASN A 109 -22.37 -10.32 -6.68
CA ASN A 109 -22.67 -11.72 -6.40
C ASN A 109 -21.95 -12.12 -5.10
N THR A 110 -22.70 -12.16 -4.01
CA THR A 110 -22.27 -12.59 -2.67
C THR A 110 -22.16 -14.11 -2.61
N ASN A 111 -21.19 -14.66 -3.32
CA ASN A 111 -20.72 -16.03 -3.13
C ASN A 111 -19.19 -16.09 -3.20
N GLY A 112 -18.55 -15.35 -2.29
CA GLY A 112 -17.11 -15.37 -2.11
C GLY A 112 -16.77 -15.85 -0.71
N GLY A 113 -16.58 -17.16 -0.53
CA GLY A 113 -15.93 -17.67 0.68
C GLY A 113 -14.64 -16.88 0.89
N GLY A 114 -14.55 -16.15 2.02
CA GLY A 114 -13.50 -15.15 2.26
C GLY A 114 -12.11 -15.70 1.95
N ARG A 115 -11.45 -15.14 0.94
CA ARG A 115 -10.18 -15.64 0.42
C ARG A 115 -9.07 -14.98 1.25
N VAL A 116 -8.61 -15.71 2.25
CA VAL A 116 -7.64 -15.23 3.24
C VAL A 116 -6.21 -15.39 2.70
N VAL A 117 -5.44 -14.30 2.68
CA VAL A 117 -4.01 -14.31 2.39
C VAL A 117 -3.26 -14.91 3.58
N ARG A 118 -2.67 -16.09 3.36
CA ARG A 118 -1.88 -16.81 4.38
C ARG A 118 -0.38 -16.70 4.14
N THR A 119 0.01 -16.61 2.87
CA THR A 119 1.42 -16.60 2.47
C THR A 119 1.64 -15.53 1.41
N ILE A 120 2.72 -14.77 1.60
CA ILE A 120 3.25 -13.86 0.58
C ILE A 120 4.61 -14.40 0.16
N ASN A 121 4.78 -14.65 -1.14
CA ASN A 121 6.05 -15.13 -1.68
C ASN A 121 6.89 -13.95 -2.16
N VAL A 122 8.15 -13.92 -1.79
CA VAL A 122 9.14 -12.94 -2.27
C VAL A 122 10.08 -13.67 -3.20
N GLU A 123 10.13 -13.22 -4.45
CA GLU A 123 11.00 -13.75 -5.51
C GLU A 123 12.03 -12.68 -5.87
N VAL A 124 13.31 -13.04 -5.82
CA VAL A 124 14.41 -12.13 -6.16
C VAL A 124 15.32 -12.80 -7.18
N ALA A 125 15.56 -12.14 -8.31
CA ALA A 125 16.38 -12.70 -9.38
C ALA A 125 17.87 -12.73 -9.03
N ASN A 126 18.41 -11.63 -8.47
CA ASN A 126 19.81 -11.53 -8.05
C ASN A 126 19.91 -11.25 -6.54
N LEU A 127 20.36 -12.25 -5.79
CA LEU A 127 20.54 -12.18 -4.33
C LEU A 127 21.86 -11.56 -3.89
N ASN A 128 22.82 -11.42 -4.81
CA ASN A 128 24.19 -10.99 -4.53
C ASN A 128 24.49 -9.60 -5.10
N ALA A 129 23.45 -8.84 -5.48
CA ALA A 129 23.61 -7.48 -6.00
C ALA A 129 24.19 -6.57 -4.91
N GLU A 130 25.38 -6.02 -5.17
CA GLU A 130 26.03 -5.06 -4.26
C GLU A 130 25.24 -3.76 -4.15
N LEU A 131 25.34 -3.10 -2.99
CA LEU A 131 24.73 -1.79 -2.78
C LEU A 131 25.62 -0.72 -3.41
N GLN A 132 25.23 -0.24 -4.59
CA GLN A 132 25.94 0.81 -5.31
C GLN A 132 24.97 1.79 -5.96
N ALA A 133 25.48 2.96 -6.34
CA ALA A 133 24.69 3.94 -7.08
C ALA A 133 24.13 3.33 -8.37
N GLY A 134 22.82 3.47 -8.58
CA GLY A 134 22.16 2.91 -9.76
C GLY A 134 21.85 1.42 -9.68
N VAL A 135 22.00 0.77 -8.51
CA VAL A 135 21.49 -0.58 -8.32
C VAL A 135 20.00 -0.64 -8.61
N ASP A 136 19.54 -1.72 -9.24
CA ASP A 136 18.13 -1.84 -9.63
C ASP A 136 17.25 -2.03 -8.39
N GLU A 137 16.44 -1.02 -8.09
CA GLU A 137 15.51 -0.94 -6.97
C GLU A 137 14.06 -1.24 -7.38
N THR A 138 13.84 -1.81 -8.58
CA THR A 138 12.49 -2.05 -9.11
C THR A 138 11.84 -3.28 -8.48
N TYR A 139 10.53 -3.22 -8.29
CA TYR A 139 9.74 -4.34 -7.79
C TYR A 139 8.31 -4.35 -8.35
N THR A 140 7.69 -5.51 -8.27
CA THR A 140 6.26 -5.68 -8.45
C THR A 140 5.64 -6.34 -7.23
N LEU A 141 4.43 -5.93 -6.89
CA LEU A 141 3.63 -6.52 -5.81
C LEU A 141 2.25 -6.83 -6.35
N ASP A 142 1.89 -8.11 -6.38
CA ASP A 142 0.58 -8.59 -6.82
C ASP A 142 -0.09 -9.32 -5.66
N ILE A 143 -1.25 -8.84 -5.25
CA ILE A 143 -2.11 -9.49 -4.28
C ILE A 143 -3.44 -9.73 -4.97
N SER A 144 -3.59 -10.96 -5.43
CA SER A 144 -4.74 -11.37 -6.20
C SER A 144 -5.94 -11.69 -5.31
N SER A 145 -7.14 -11.60 -5.89
CA SER A 145 -8.40 -11.93 -5.21
C SER A 145 -8.45 -13.37 -4.70
N ASN A 146 -7.59 -14.26 -5.21
CA ASN A 146 -7.54 -15.65 -4.80
C ASN A 146 -6.81 -15.89 -3.46
N GLY A 147 -6.26 -14.84 -2.83
CA GLY A 147 -5.52 -14.93 -1.57
C GLY A 147 -4.02 -15.25 -1.74
N LYS A 148 -3.49 -15.22 -2.97
CA LYS A 148 -2.05 -15.32 -3.24
C LYS A 148 -1.45 -13.92 -3.35
N GLY A 149 -0.43 -13.66 -2.54
CA GLY A 149 0.41 -12.47 -2.62
C GLY A 149 1.82 -12.82 -3.11
N THR A 150 2.36 -12.01 -4.01
CA THR A 150 3.71 -12.18 -4.54
C THR A 150 4.40 -10.83 -4.69
N ILE A 151 5.63 -10.73 -4.17
CA ILE A 151 6.57 -9.63 -4.42
C ILE A 151 7.66 -10.17 -5.33
N LYS A 152 7.89 -9.54 -6.48
CA LYS A 152 9.02 -9.87 -7.36
C LYS A 152 9.95 -8.68 -7.47
N ALA A 153 11.25 -8.91 -7.41
CA ALA A 153 12.25 -7.88 -7.63
C ALA A 153 13.46 -8.44 -8.37
N LYS A 154 14.18 -7.56 -9.08
CA LYS A 154 15.43 -7.95 -9.72
C LYS A 154 16.57 -8.13 -8.71
N THR A 155 16.60 -7.29 -7.68
CA THR A 155 17.62 -7.34 -6.62
C THR A 155 16.98 -7.37 -5.24
N VAL A 156 17.80 -7.64 -4.21
CA VAL A 156 17.38 -7.56 -2.81
C VAL A 156 16.86 -6.15 -2.46
N TRP A 157 17.43 -5.10 -3.04
CA TRP A 157 17.08 -3.71 -2.75
C TRP A 157 15.67 -3.35 -3.23
N GLY A 158 15.28 -3.82 -4.42
CA GLY A 158 13.90 -3.70 -4.88
C GLY A 158 12.91 -4.46 -4.00
N ALA A 159 13.30 -5.65 -3.51
CA ALA A 159 12.45 -6.43 -2.60
C ALA A 159 12.22 -5.71 -1.26
N LEU A 160 13.22 -4.98 -0.75
CA LEU A 160 13.05 -4.16 0.46
C LEU A 160 11.96 -3.08 0.26
N HIS A 161 11.97 -2.39 -0.88
CA HIS A 161 10.94 -1.40 -1.21
C HIS A 161 9.56 -2.01 -1.36
N GLY A 162 9.47 -3.21 -1.96
CA GLY A 162 8.22 -3.97 -2.03
C GLY A 162 7.66 -4.36 -0.67
N LEU A 163 8.53 -4.72 0.28
CA LEU A 163 8.14 -4.98 1.66
C LEU A 163 7.66 -3.72 2.39
N THR A 164 8.31 -2.57 2.17
CA THR A 164 7.85 -1.27 2.71
C THR A 164 6.48 -0.89 2.14
N THR A 165 6.25 -1.08 0.85
CA THR A 165 4.93 -0.81 0.25
C THR A 165 3.86 -1.77 0.77
N LEU A 166 4.20 -3.05 0.96
CA LEU A 166 3.31 -4.02 1.60
C LEU A 166 2.90 -3.58 3.01
N GLU A 167 3.85 -3.09 3.81
CA GLU A 167 3.60 -2.58 5.16
C GLU A 167 2.56 -1.46 5.16
N GLN A 168 2.62 -0.56 4.17
CA GLN A 168 1.72 0.58 4.06
C GLN A 168 0.31 0.17 3.60
N ILE A 169 0.16 -0.79 2.68
CA ILE A 169 -1.16 -1.13 2.14
C ILE A 169 -1.96 -2.09 3.03
N VAL A 170 -1.30 -2.83 3.93
CA VAL A 170 -1.98 -3.74 4.86
C VAL A 170 -2.49 -2.94 6.05
N ILE A 171 -3.82 -2.89 6.18
CA ILE A 171 -4.51 -2.09 7.20
C ILE A 171 -5.26 -2.97 8.20
N SER A 172 -5.48 -2.39 9.38
CA SER A 172 -6.36 -2.95 10.40
C SER A 172 -7.81 -2.52 10.15
N ASP A 173 -8.76 -3.40 10.44
CA ASP A 173 -10.19 -3.09 10.44
C ASP A 173 -10.67 -2.34 11.71
N GLY A 174 -9.73 -1.84 12.52
CA GLY A 174 -10.01 -1.21 13.82
C GLY A 174 -10.38 -2.22 14.92
N ARG A 175 -10.43 -3.51 14.62
CA ARG A 175 -10.69 -4.59 15.59
C ARG A 175 -9.47 -5.49 15.73
N ARG A 176 -9.49 -6.63 15.05
CA ARG A 176 -8.44 -7.67 15.11
C ARG A 176 -8.13 -8.26 13.74
N GLY A 177 -8.78 -7.78 12.68
CA GLY A 177 -8.57 -8.24 11.32
C GLY A 177 -7.54 -7.37 10.62
N LEU A 178 -6.64 -8.03 9.89
CA LEU A 178 -5.82 -7.37 8.88
C LEU A 178 -6.47 -7.59 7.52
N HIS A 179 -6.41 -6.59 6.65
CA HIS A 179 -6.90 -6.70 5.29
C HIS A 179 -6.22 -5.71 4.36
N ILE A 180 -6.43 -5.93 3.07
CA ILE A 180 -6.26 -4.92 2.02
C ILE A 180 -7.64 -4.71 1.41
N GLU A 181 -7.91 -3.50 0.96
CA GLU A 181 -9.26 -3.08 0.57
C GLU A 181 -9.74 -3.66 -0.75
N GLN A 182 -8.80 -3.94 -1.65
CA GLN A 182 -9.04 -4.57 -2.94
C GLN A 182 -7.81 -5.40 -3.31
N PRO A 183 -7.94 -6.39 -4.21
CA PRO A 183 -6.77 -6.95 -4.87
C PRO A 183 -5.96 -5.82 -5.50
N VAL A 184 -4.64 -5.94 -5.50
CA VAL A 184 -3.78 -4.86 -5.98
C VAL A 184 -2.67 -5.40 -6.85
N LYS A 185 -2.36 -4.65 -7.91
CA LYS A 185 -1.16 -4.83 -8.71
C LYS A 185 -0.37 -3.54 -8.69
N ILE A 186 0.87 -3.64 -8.23
CA ILE A 186 1.82 -2.54 -8.14
C ILE A 186 3.04 -2.90 -8.97
N ALA A 187 3.49 -1.98 -9.80
CA ALA A 187 4.79 -2.00 -10.43
C ALA A 187 5.46 -0.67 -10.13
N ASP A 188 6.65 -0.73 -9.54
CA ASP A 188 7.28 0.46 -8.98
C ASP A 188 8.80 0.41 -9.10
N GLY A 189 9.39 1.60 -9.08
CA GLY A 189 10.81 1.82 -9.22
C GLY A 189 11.12 3.31 -9.09
N PRO A 190 12.30 3.66 -8.57
CA PRO A 190 12.64 5.06 -8.37
C PRO A 190 12.88 5.77 -9.70
N LYS A 191 12.35 6.99 -9.84
CA LYS A 191 12.68 7.88 -10.96
C LYS A 191 14.14 8.33 -10.94
N PHE A 192 14.70 8.54 -9.75
CA PHE A 192 16.09 8.97 -9.55
C PHE A 192 16.84 7.98 -8.67
N ALA A 193 18.03 7.58 -9.11
CA ALA A 193 18.86 6.63 -8.39
C ALA A 193 19.46 7.19 -7.09
N HIS A 194 19.72 8.50 -7.02
CA HIS A 194 20.28 9.15 -5.82
C HIS A 194 19.17 9.89 -5.06
N ARG A 195 18.79 9.37 -3.89
CA ARG A 195 17.73 9.96 -3.05
C ARG A 195 18.22 9.99 -1.60
N GLY A 196 18.70 11.15 -1.16
CA GLY A 196 19.38 11.24 0.12
C GLY A 196 18.96 12.40 1.00
N VAL A 197 19.33 12.26 2.27
CA VAL A 197 19.26 13.30 3.30
C VAL A 197 20.65 13.50 3.86
N MET A 198 21.03 14.76 4.05
CA MET A 198 22.26 15.12 4.71
C MET A 198 22.01 15.34 6.20
N LEU A 199 22.78 14.67 7.06
CA LEU A 199 22.81 14.94 8.50
C LEU A 199 24.18 15.49 8.87
N ASP A 200 24.16 16.67 9.48
CA ASP A 200 25.34 17.33 10.03
C ASP A 200 25.46 17.02 11.52
N THR A 201 26.50 16.28 11.88
CA THR A 201 26.82 15.93 13.28
C THR A 201 28.01 16.69 13.83
N ALA A 202 28.55 17.64 13.06
CA ALA A 202 29.72 18.42 13.43
C ALA A 202 29.36 19.77 14.07
N ARG A 203 28.23 20.36 13.67
CA ARG A 203 27.75 21.62 14.27
C ARG A 203 27.09 21.39 15.62
N ASN A 204 26.45 20.23 15.78
CA ASN A 204 25.89 19.74 17.03
C ASN A 204 26.00 18.22 17.08
N PHE A 205 26.28 17.68 18.27
CA PHE A 205 26.35 16.25 18.48
C PHE A 205 24.95 15.60 18.42
N TYR A 206 24.85 14.49 17.68
CA TYR A 206 23.67 13.63 17.66
C TYR A 206 24.03 12.24 18.23
N PRO A 207 23.31 11.75 19.25
CA PRO A 207 23.47 10.37 19.71
C PRO A 207 23.21 9.35 18.60
N VAL A 208 23.97 8.25 18.59
CA VAL A 208 23.85 7.18 17.58
C VAL A 208 22.42 6.66 17.44
N LYS A 209 21.67 6.56 18.54
CA LYS A 209 20.25 6.15 18.53
C LYS A 209 19.38 7.04 17.64
N ASP A 210 19.66 8.34 17.59
CA ASP A 210 18.88 9.31 16.84
C ASP A 210 19.25 9.26 15.35
N ILE A 211 20.52 8.99 15.04
CA ILE A 211 21.01 8.70 13.68
C ILE A 211 20.34 7.44 13.13
N LEU A 212 20.29 6.35 13.93
CA LEU A 212 19.62 5.12 13.52
C LEU A 212 18.11 5.32 13.30
N ARG A 213 17.45 6.09 14.17
CA ARG A 213 16.03 6.47 13.97
C ARG A 213 15.83 7.27 12.68
N GLN A 214 16.78 8.14 12.33
CA GLN A 214 16.74 8.87 11.05
C GLN A 214 16.84 7.90 9.87
N ILE A 215 17.73 6.91 9.93
CA ILE A 215 17.89 5.87 8.90
C ILE A 215 16.61 5.03 8.74
N ASP A 216 15.93 4.70 9.84
CA ASP A 216 14.61 4.02 9.77
C ASP A 216 13.58 4.89 9.02
N GLY A 217 13.56 6.21 9.31
CA GLY A 217 12.72 7.17 8.57
C GLY A 217 13.04 7.24 7.08
N LEU A 218 14.34 7.21 6.71
CA LEU A 218 14.76 7.16 5.30
C LEU A 218 14.22 5.89 4.61
N ALA A 219 14.29 4.74 5.28
CA ALA A 219 13.81 3.47 4.74
C ALA A 219 12.29 3.49 4.49
N TRP A 220 11.50 4.07 5.40
CA TRP A 220 10.05 4.25 5.21
C TRP A 220 9.71 5.14 4.01
N SER A 221 10.52 6.18 3.77
CA SER A 221 10.37 7.08 2.62
C SER A 221 11.06 6.59 1.34
N LYS A 222 11.57 5.35 1.32
CA LYS A 222 12.32 4.77 0.19
C LYS A 222 13.54 5.61 -0.25
N LEU A 223 14.16 6.34 0.68
CA LEU A 223 15.43 7.04 0.48
C LEU A 223 16.59 6.07 0.68
N ASN A 224 17.68 6.25 -0.07
CA ASN A 224 18.75 5.27 -0.18
C ASN A 224 20.16 5.81 0.10
N VAL A 225 20.33 7.14 0.24
CA VAL A 225 21.61 7.76 0.58
C VAL A 225 21.51 8.50 1.91
N PHE A 226 22.39 8.17 2.83
CA PHE A 226 22.60 8.96 4.05
C PHE A 226 23.91 9.74 3.89
N HIS A 227 23.80 11.02 3.56
CA HIS A 227 24.97 11.89 3.44
C HIS A 227 25.37 12.36 4.84
N TRP A 228 26.39 11.73 5.40
CA TRP A 228 26.84 12.05 6.74
C TRP A 228 27.92 13.13 6.69
N HIS A 229 27.54 14.36 7.01
CA HIS A 229 28.47 15.47 7.23
C HIS A 229 29.03 15.35 8.66
N ILE A 230 30.09 14.55 8.79
CA ILE A 230 30.57 14.05 10.09
C ILE A 230 31.54 15.00 10.81
N THR A 231 32.25 15.86 10.07
CA THR A 231 33.26 16.80 10.62
C THR A 231 33.07 18.18 10.03
N ASP A 232 33.35 19.21 10.82
CA ASP A 232 33.37 20.61 10.40
C ASP A 232 34.25 21.42 11.37
N ASN A 233 34.28 22.75 11.23
CA ASN A 233 35.18 23.56 12.05
C ASN A 233 34.84 23.54 13.56
N GLN A 234 33.59 23.28 13.91
CA GLN A 234 33.11 23.34 15.30
C GLN A 234 33.48 22.11 16.13
N SER A 235 33.41 20.89 15.54
CA SER A 235 33.80 19.63 16.18
C SER A 235 34.07 18.50 15.19
#